data_AF-W1I8E1-F1
#
_entry.id   AF-W1I8E1-F1
#
_cell.length_a   1.000
_cell.length_b   1.000
_cell.length_c   1.000
_cell.angle_alpha   90.00
_cell.angle_beta   90.00
_cell.angle_gamma   90.00
#
_symmetry.space_group_name_H-M   'P 1'
#
loop_
_entity.id
_entity.type
_entity.pdbx_description
1 polymer ?
#
loop_
_entity_poly.entity_id
_entity_poly.type
_entity_poly.pdbx_seq_one_letter_code
_entity_poly.pdbx_strand_id
1 'polypeptide(L)'
;AEDIAAYVASGMKGTKPASFAACESCHGADGKGMNGMAANISEYDDTLISNVVKHGKKGLLGTMPAFHDRMTPVQIKALATYIRTLKGE
;
A
#
# COMPACT_ATOMS: atom_id res chain seq x y z
N ALA A 1 -7.27 -7.31 12.38
CA ALA A 1 -7.92 -6.04 11.94
C ALA A 1 -7.76 -4.95 13.00
N GLU A 2 -7.82 -5.29 14.29
CA GLU A 2 -7.57 -4.36 15.41
C GLU A 2 -6.21 -3.65 15.33
N ASP A 3 -5.12 -4.36 15.03
CA ASP A 3 -3.79 -3.71 14.92
C ASP A 3 -3.72 -2.65 13.82
N ILE A 4 -4.39 -2.91 12.68
CA ILE A 4 -4.47 -1.94 11.57
C ILE A 4 -5.31 -0.74 11.99
N ALA A 5 -6.43 -0.97 12.69
CA ALA A 5 -7.28 0.11 13.18
C ALA A 5 -6.55 0.98 14.21
N ALA A 6 -5.81 0.37 15.14
CA ALA A 6 -4.99 1.07 16.12
C ALA A 6 -3.87 1.89 15.46
N TYR A 7 -3.19 1.31 14.46
CA TYR A 7 -2.16 2.01 13.71
C TYR A 7 -2.72 3.18 12.89
N VAL A 8 -3.90 3.04 12.29
CA VAL A 8 -4.58 4.15 11.62
C VAL A 8 -4.99 5.23 12.62
N ALA A 9 -5.51 4.84 13.79
CA ALA A 9 -5.90 5.77 14.86
C ALA A 9 -4.69 6.53 15.46
N SER A 10 -3.49 5.95 15.45
CA SER A 10 -2.26 6.63 15.84
C SER A 10 -1.70 7.56 14.77
N GLY A 11 -2.42 7.74 13.66
CA GLY A 11 -1.94 8.52 12.51
C GLY A 11 -0.79 7.83 11.78
N MET A 12 -0.79 6.49 11.75
CA MET A 12 0.23 5.64 11.11
C MET A 12 1.63 5.83 11.72
N LYS A 13 1.68 6.14 13.02
CA LYS A 13 2.91 6.28 13.81
C LYS A 13 3.08 5.09 14.75
N GLY A 14 4.33 4.74 15.03
CA GLY A 14 4.70 3.61 15.90
C GLY A 14 4.84 2.29 15.13
N THR A 15 4.63 1.17 15.81
CA THR A 15 4.86 -0.16 15.24
C THR A 15 3.85 -0.47 14.14
N LYS A 16 4.36 -0.58 12.91
CA LYS A 16 3.58 -0.95 11.73
C LYS A 16 3.09 -2.40 11.84
N PRO A 17 1.80 -2.68 11.53
CA PRO A 17 1.27 -4.04 11.58
C PRO A 17 2.01 -4.97 10.62
N ALA A 18 2.22 -6.23 11.02
CA ALA A 18 2.92 -7.23 10.22
C ALA A 18 2.29 -7.47 8.84
N SER A 19 0.99 -7.19 8.68
CA SER A 19 0.28 -7.29 7.39
C SER A 19 0.84 -6.37 6.32
N PHE A 20 1.50 -5.26 6.68
CA PHE A 20 2.13 -4.35 5.72
C PHE A 20 3.38 -4.98 5.07
N ALA A 21 4.04 -5.93 5.75
CA ALA A 21 5.18 -6.66 5.19
C ALA A 21 4.83 -7.39 3.88
N ALA A 22 3.56 -7.79 3.70
CA ALA A 22 3.08 -8.39 2.46
C ALA A 22 3.05 -7.41 1.27
N CYS A 23 2.93 -6.11 1.53
CA CYS A 23 3.01 -5.07 0.51
C CYS A 23 4.48 -4.70 0.24
N GLU A 24 5.28 -4.60 1.30
CA GLU A 24 6.69 -4.20 1.25
C GLU A 24 7.57 -5.24 0.56
N SER A 25 7.18 -6.52 0.60
CA SER A 25 7.89 -7.59 -0.11
C SER A 25 8.00 -7.36 -1.62
N CYS A 26 7.19 -6.46 -2.19
CA CYS A 26 7.32 -6.04 -3.59
C CYS A 26 7.62 -4.53 -3.71
N HIS A 27 6.95 -3.70 -2.90
CA HIS A 27 7.02 -2.24 -3.02
C HIS A 27 8.10 -1.57 -2.16
N GLY A 28 8.82 -2.32 -1.33
CA GLY A 28 9.76 -1.77 -0.36
C GLY A 28 9.07 -1.11 0.83
N ALA A 29 9.83 -0.90 1.92
CA ALA A 29 9.34 -0.25 3.13
C ALA A 29 8.99 1.24 2.93
N ASP A 30 9.66 1.88 1.97
CA ASP A 30 9.50 3.28 1.58
C ASP A 30 8.55 3.47 0.39
N GLY A 31 7.98 2.38 -0.15
CA GLY A 31 7.10 2.43 -1.32
C GLY A 31 7.82 2.79 -2.63
N LYS A 32 9.15 2.89 -2.64
CA LYS A 32 9.93 3.27 -3.84
C LYS A 32 10.14 2.11 -4.80
N GLY A 33 9.73 0.90 -4.41
CA GLY A 33 9.91 -0.33 -5.17
C GLY A 33 11.32 -0.91 -5.02
N MET A 34 11.55 -2.07 -5.64
CA MET A 34 12.86 -2.74 -5.62
C MET A 34 13.38 -2.96 -7.04
N ASN A 35 14.43 -2.25 -7.46
CA ASN A 35 15.27 -2.52 -8.65
C ASN A 35 14.54 -3.16 -9.86
N GLY A 36 13.42 -2.55 -10.30
CA GLY A 36 12.67 -3.00 -11.48
C GLY A 36 11.57 -4.04 -11.24
N MET A 37 11.32 -4.47 -9.99
CA MET A 37 10.23 -5.39 -9.63
C MET A 37 8.91 -4.68 -9.26
N ALA A 38 8.97 -3.41 -8.89
CA ALA A 38 7.78 -2.61 -8.61
C ALA A 38 8.03 -1.13 -8.92
N ALA A 39 6.97 -0.43 -9.30
CA ALA A 39 7.02 1.01 -9.49
C ALA A 39 7.15 1.74 -8.15
N ASN A 40 7.73 2.94 -8.18
CA ASN A 40 7.64 3.86 -7.05
C ASN A 40 6.18 4.30 -6.87
N ILE A 41 5.52 3.73 -5.87
CA ILE A 41 4.11 3.99 -5.57
C ILE A 41 3.90 5.25 -4.71
N SER A 42 4.96 5.79 -4.09
CA SER A 42 4.86 7.02 -3.29
C SER A 42 4.55 8.26 -4.14
N GLU A 43 4.78 8.19 -5.45
CA GLU A 43 4.52 9.28 -6.41
C GLU A 43 3.11 9.24 -7.01
N TYR A 44 2.31 8.21 -6.73
CA TYR A 44 0.98 8.04 -7.31
C TYR A 44 -0.13 8.65 -6.46
N ASP A 45 -1.23 9.02 -7.12
CA ASP A 45 -2.40 9.56 -6.44
C ASP A 45 -3.29 8.45 -5.83
N ASP A 46 -4.13 8.85 -4.88
CA ASP A 46 -5.00 7.94 -4.14
C ASP A 46 -5.99 7.18 -5.03
N THR A 47 -6.41 7.78 -6.14
CA THR A 47 -7.37 7.16 -7.08
C THR A 47 -6.69 6.03 -7.82
N LEU A 48 -5.48 6.25 -8.34
CA LEU A 48 -4.70 5.21 -9.01
C LEU A 48 -4.39 4.07 -8.05
N ILE A 49 -3.87 4.38 -6.85
CA ILE A 49 -3.54 3.36 -5.84
C ILE A 49 -4.78 2.55 -5.47
N SER A 50 -5.89 3.21 -5.14
CA SER A 50 -7.12 2.52 -4.71
C SER A 50 -7.68 1.61 -5.81
N ASN A 51 -7.66 2.06 -7.07
CA ASN A 51 -8.13 1.24 -8.19
C ASN A 51 -7.25 0.01 -8.40
N VAL A 52 -5.93 0.19 -8.37
CA VAL A 52 -5.00 -0.92 -8.59
C VAL A 52 -5.02 -1.92 -7.43
N VAL A 53 -5.11 -1.47 -6.18
CA VAL A 53 -5.28 -2.37 -5.03
C VAL A 53 -6.58 -3.15 -5.13
N LYS A 54 -7.67 -2.51 -5.55
CA LYS A 54 -8.98 -3.15 -5.68
C LYS A 54 -9.00 -4.19 -6.80
N HIS A 55 -8.51 -3.83 -7.98
CA HIS A 55 -8.68 -4.61 -9.20
C HIS A 55 -7.46 -5.42 -9.63
N GLY A 56 -6.30 -5.18 -9.01
CA GLY A 56 -5.01 -5.64 -9.50
C GLY A 56 -4.59 -4.92 -10.78
N LYS A 57 -3.37 -5.19 -11.23
CA LYS A 57 -2.86 -4.65 -12.51
C LYS A 57 -1.74 -5.52 -13.04
N LYS A 58 -1.85 -5.93 -14.31
CA LYS A 58 -0.71 -6.45 -15.07
C LYS A 58 0.04 -5.28 -15.71
N GLY A 59 1.36 -5.25 -15.54
CA GLY A 59 2.24 -4.22 -16.09
C GLY A 59 3.56 -4.79 -16.57
N LEU A 60 4.42 -3.90 -17.05
CA LEU A 60 5.76 -4.25 -17.55
C LEU A 60 6.66 -4.79 -16.43
N LEU A 61 6.48 -4.30 -15.20
CA LEU A 61 7.29 -4.67 -14.03
C LEU A 61 6.78 -5.94 -13.31
N GLY A 62 5.63 -6.48 -13.73
CA GLY A 62 5.02 -7.64 -13.09
C GLY A 62 3.50 -7.54 -12.97
N THR A 63 2.93 -8.37 -12.11
CA THR A 63 1.48 -8.43 -11.86
C THR A 63 1.19 -8.10 -10.40
N MET A 64 0.50 -6.99 -10.17
CA MET A 64 -0.06 -6.66 -8.87
C MET A 64 -1.38 -7.41 -8.69
N PRO A 65 -1.52 -8.26 -7.65
CA PRO A 65 -2.76 -8.98 -7.39
C PRO A 65 -3.87 -8.04 -6.93
N ALA A 66 -5.12 -8.46 -7.09
CA ALA A 66 -6.28 -7.77 -6.57
C ALA A 66 -6.48 -8.10 -5.08
N PHE A 67 -6.84 -7.10 -4.27
CA PHE A 67 -7.04 -7.24 -2.83
C PHE A 67 -8.48 -6.95 -2.38
N HIS A 68 -9.43 -6.76 -3.31
CA HIS A 68 -10.84 -6.47 -2.97
C HIS A 68 -11.50 -7.52 -2.08
N ASP A 69 -11.10 -8.79 -2.18
CA ASP A 69 -11.63 -9.87 -1.34
C ASP A 69 -11.07 -9.87 0.09
N ARG A 70 -9.97 -9.14 0.32
CA ARG A 70 -9.22 -9.14 1.60
C ARG A 70 -9.28 -7.79 2.33
N MET A 71 -9.69 -6.74 1.64
CA MET A 71 -9.70 -5.37 2.16
C MET A 71 -11.03 -4.69 1.89
N THR A 72 -11.56 -4.02 2.91
CA THR A 72 -12.74 -3.18 2.75
C THR A 72 -12.39 -1.88 2.01
N PRO A 73 -13.38 -1.18 1.40
CA PRO A 73 -13.12 0.12 0.77
C PRO A 73 -12.47 1.14 1.70
N VAL A 74 -12.81 1.11 2.99
CA VAL A 74 -12.20 1.98 4.01
C VAL A 74 -10.73 1.64 4.23
N GLN A 75 -10.38 0.35 4.29
CA GLN A 75 -8.99 -0.09 4.43
C GLN A 75 -8.16 0.26 3.19
N ILE A 76 -8.72 0.14 1.98
CA ILE A 76 -8.05 0.53 0.73
C ILE A 76 -7.76 2.03 0.74
N LYS A 77 -8.72 2.86 1.14
CA LYS A 77 -8.54 4.31 1.25
C LYS A 77 -7.47 4.67 2.30
N ALA A 78 -7.49 4.02 3.46
CA ALA A 78 -6.49 4.21 4.50
C ALA A 78 -5.08 3.82 4.01
N LEU A 79 -4.95 2.72 3.25
CA LEU A 79 -3.69 2.30 2.64
C LEU A 79 -3.16 3.32 1.63
N ALA A 80 -4.03 3.86 0.76
CA ALA A 80 -3.63 4.91 -0.18
C ALA A 80 -3.12 6.17 0.55
N THR A 81 -3.81 6.57 1.61
CA THR A 81 -3.37 7.69 2.47
C THR A 81 -2.03 7.41 3.13
N TYR A 82 -1.79 6.18 3.61
CA TYR A 82 -0.51 5.77 4.17
C TYR A 82 0.64 5.88 3.16
N ILE A 83 0.46 5.41 1.93
CA ILE A 83 1.51 5.47 0.91
C ILE A 83 1.92 6.93 0.65
N ARG A 84 0.99 7.88 0.72
CA ARG A 84 1.32 9.32 0.58
C ARG A 84 2.18 9.86 1.72
N THR A 85 2.10 9.30 2.93
CA THR A 85 2.97 9.73 4.02
C THR A 85 4.43 9.32 3.79
N LEU A 86 4.68 8.34 2.91
CA LEU A 86 6.04 7.87 2.58
C LEU A 86 6.77 8.81 1.61
N LYS A 87 6.07 9.69 0.89
CA LYS A 87 6.65 10.59 -0.13
C LYS A 87 7.70 11.58 0.44
N GLY A 88 7.74 11.79 1.74
CA GLY A 88 8.62 12.75 2.41
C GLY A 88 9.79 12.15 3.20
N GLU A 89 9.99 10.83 3.16
CA GLU A 89 11.06 10.11 3.86
C GLU A 89 12.12 9.56 2.88
#